data_AF-I0Z1B1-F1
#
_entry.id   AF-I0Z1B1-F1
#
_cell.length_a   1.000
_cell.length_b   1.000
_cell.length_c   1.000
_cell.angle_alpha   90.00
_cell.angle_beta   90.00
_cell.angle_gamma   90.00
#
_symmetry.space_group_name_H-M   'P 1'
#
loop_
_entity.id
_entity.type
_entity.pdbx_description
1 polymer ?
#
loop_
_entity_poly.entity_id
_entity_poly.type
_entity_poly.pdbx_seq_one_letter_code
_entity_poly.pdbx_strand_id
1 'polypeptide(L)'
;MGPVNTKGSGTAMLNYTGEGYDFEIYLYNVYGVKNIELHVAAPGTHGDVVAFFYAAPFQNATQVTNGLAAKGTLMGHDFLGPLLLPLAQHLPASFLEERYVSTGNAVVVVHTLANEGGELGAWLPASKAPAPMADMHMHMPGADGMVASASVAPAPADSMAGMDMSMGDMHMHG
;
A
#
# COMPACT_ATOMS: atom_id res chain seq x y z
N MET A 1 10.39 10.72 8.08
CA MET A 1 11.46 9.71 8.33
C MET A 1 12.71 10.12 7.56
N GLY A 2 13.88 10.03 8.17
CA GLY A 2 15.16 10.38 7.52
C GLY A 2 15.79 9.19 6.78
N PRO A 3 16.80 9.40 5.92
CA PRO A 3 17.46 8.32 5.21
C PRO A 3 18.25 7.41 6.18
N VAL A 4 18.07 6.10 6.04
CA VAL A 4 18.82 5.06 6.78
C VAL A 4 19.71 4.29 5.81
N ASN A 5 20.99 4.13 6.15
CA ASN A 5 21.89 3.29 5.37
C ASN A 5 21.69 1.82 5.75
N THR A 6 20.88 1.11 4.97
CA THR A 6 20.59 -0.31 5.19
C THR A 6 20.76 -1.11 3.89
N LYS A 7 21.01 -2.41 4.04
CA LYS A 7 20.96 -3.41 2.95
C LYS A 7 19.63 -4.17 2.94
N GLY A 8 18.69 -3.81 3.80
CA GLY A 8 17.35 -4.38 3.88
C GLY A 8 16.47 -3.92 2.72
N SER A 9 15.51 -4.75 2.34
CA SER A 9 14.47 -4.42 1.37
C SER A 9 13.18 -5.17 1.70
N GLY A 10 12.07 -4.81 1.06
CA GLY A 10 10.80 -5.49 1.32
C GLY A 10 9.63 -4.99 0.48
N THR A 11 8.51 -5.69 0.66
CA THR A 11 7.30 -5.60 -0.14
C THR A 11 6.05 -5.79 0.80
N ALA A 12 5.43 -4.68 1.21
CA ALA A 12 4.04 -4.32 1.64
C ALA A 12 2.75 -4.57 0.80
N MET A 13 2.16 -5.77 0.67
CA MET A 13 0.92 -5.97 -0.13
C MET A 13 -0.31 -5.74 0.73
N LEU A 14 -1.22 -4.88 0.28
CA LEU A 14 -2.52 -4.64 0.93
C LEU A 14 -3.64 -4.74 -0.09
N ASN A 15 -4.70 -5.47 0.26
CA ASN A 15 -5.89 -5.66 -0.55
C ASN A 15 -7.14 -5.28 0.25
N TYR A 16 -7.85 -4.25 -0.18
CA TYR A 16 -9.09 -3.82 0.48
C TYR A 16 -10.23 -4.80 0.18
N THR A 17 -10.89 -5.30 1.24
CA THR A 17 -11.95 -6.31 1.13
C THR A 17 -13.36 -5.73 1.20
N GLY A 18 -13.50 -4.41 1.43
CA GLY A 18 -14.75 -3.74 1.74
C GLY A 18 -14.97 -3.52 3.24
N GLU A 19 -14.50 -4.45 4.06
CA GLU A 19 -14.65 -4.39 5.54
C GLU A 19 -13.31 -4.23 6.27
N GLY A 20 -12.20 -4.49 5.56
CA GLY A 20 -10.86 -4.50 6.09
C GLY A 20 -9.80 -4.61 4.99
N TYR A 21 -8.60 -5.03 5.37
CA TYR A 21 -7.50 -5.26 4.44
C TYR A 21 -6.86 -6.62 4.69
N ASP A 22 -6.77 -7.44 3.65
CA ASP A 22 -5.84 -8.57 3.65
C ASP A 22 -4.45 -8.04 3.32
N PHE A 23 -3.43 -8.56 4.02
CA PHE A 23 -2.07 -8.11 3.81
C PHE A 23 -1.05 -9.25 3.80
N GLU A 24 0.02 -9.03 3.04
CA GLU A 24 1.25 -9.84 3.08
C GLU A 24 2.47 -8.93 3.03
N ILE A 25 3.44 -9.18 3.90
CA ILE A 25 4.66 -8.39 3.99
C ILE A 25 5.85 -9.31 3.84
N TYR A 26 6.68 -9.06 2.83
CA TYR A 26 7.92 -9.76 2.60
C TYR A 26 9.10 -8.84 2.92
N LEU A 27 10.09 -9.34 3.65
CA LEU A 27 11.31 -8.60 3.97
C LEU A 27 12.53 -9.44 3.56
N TYR A 28 13.59 -8.77 3.14
CA TYR A 28 14.84 -9.42 2.76
C TYR A 28 16.00 -8.67 3.40
N ASN A 29 16.88 -9.42 4.06
CA ASN A 29 18.07 -8.94 4.74
C ASN A 29 17.79 -7.85 5.81
N VAL A 30 16.67 -7.99 6.53
CA VAL A 30 16.30 -7.07 7.62
C VAL A 30 16.57 -7.74 8.96
N TYR A 31 17.48 -7.18 9.75
CA TYR A 31 17.84 -7.73 11.05
C TYR A 31 17.05 -7.06 12.16
N GLY A 32 16.43 -7.89 13.02
CA GLY A 32 15.83 -7.42 14.26
C GLY A 32 14.60 -6.54 14.09
N VAL A 33 13.67 -6.99 13.23
CA VAL A 33 12.35 -6.37 13.07
C VAL A 33 11.65 -6.29 14.43
N LYS A 34 11.25 -5.08 14.81
CA LYS A 34 10.55 -4.77 16.05
C LYS A 34 9.04 -4.66 15.81
N ASN A 35 8.65 -3.92 14.79
CA ASN A 35 7.28 -3.59 14.44
C ASN A 35 7.20 -3.27 12.94
N ILE A 36 6.04 -3.56 12.36
CA ILE A 36 5.66 -3.13 11.02
C ILE A 36 4.33 -2.41 11.14
N GLU A 37 4.32 -1.13 10.77
CA GLU A 37 3.25 -0.19 11.08
C GLU A 37 2.66 0.39 9.80
N LEU A 38 1.36 0.70 9.83
CA LEU A 38 0.73 1.57 8.85
C LEU A 38 0.67 2.97 9.43
N HIS A 39 1.27 3.93 8.74
CA HIS A 39 1.08 5.34 9.03
C HIS A 39 0.21 5.99 7.97
N VAL A 40 -0.54 7.01 8.39
CA VAL A 40 -1.21 7.94 7.47
C VAL A 40 -0.80 9.36 7.78
N ALA A 41 -0.54 10.14 6.73
CA ALA A 41 -0.18 11.54 6.87
C ALA A 41 -1.03 12.38 5.92
N ALA A 42 -1.34 13.61 6.29
CA ALA A 42 -1.69 14.58 5.27
C ALA A 42 -0.44 14.86 4.42
N PRO A 43 -0.60 15.25 3.13
CA PRO A 43 0.54 15.67 2.31
C PRO A 43 1.41 16.70 3.06
N GLY A 44 2.68 16.36 3.29
CA GLY A 44 3.65 17.24 3.94
C GLY A 44 3.73 17.16 5.47
N THR A 45 3.01 16.25 6.15
CA THR A 45 3.11 16.07 7.61
C THR A 45 3.80 14.75 7.99
N HIS A 46 4.28 14.65 9.25
CA HIS A 46 4.57 13.34 9.84
C HIS A 46 3.25 12.61 10.09
N GLY A 47 3.21 11.31 9.75
CA GLY A 47 2.00 10.51 9.80
C GLY A 47 1.81 9.80 11.13
N ASP A 48 0.56 9.75 11.58
CA ASP A 48 0.13 9.00 12.76
C ASP A 48 0.10 7.50 12.45
N VAL A 49 0.43 6.69 13.44
CA VAL A 49 0.25 5.23 13.38
C VAL A 49 -1.23 4.91 13.44
N VAL A 50 -1.72 4.16 12.47
CA VAL A 50 -3.12 3.75 12.39
C VAL A 50 -3.32 2.24 12.44
N ALA A 51 -2.29 1.42 12.27
CA ALA A 51 -2.36 -0.01 12.48
C ALA A 51 -0.98 -0.64 12.67
N PHE A 52 -0.95 -1.83 13.25
CA PHE A 52 0.23 -2.70 13.32
C PHE A 52 -0.03 -3.95 12.51
N PHE A 53 0.83 -4.24 11.53
CA PHE A 53 0.83 -5.51 10.81
C PHE A 53 1.58 -6.60 11.57
N TYR A 54 2.58 -6.18 12.35
CA TYR A 54 3.44 -7.06 13.12
C TYR A 54 4.00 -6.30 14.32
N ALA A 55 4.06 -6.98 15.46
CA ALA A 55 4.80 -6.56 16.63
C ALA A 55 5.57 -7.77 17.17
N ALA A 56 6.89 -7.74 17.07
CA ALA A 56 7.72 -8.84 17.53
C ALA A 56 7.66 -8.96 19.05
N PRO A 57 7.55 -10.17 19.62
CA PRO A 57 8.06 -10.38 20.96
C PRO A 57 9.58 -10.10 20.94
N PHE A 58 10.12 -9.45 21.98
CA PHE A 58 11.53 -9.01 22.07
C PHE A 58 12.57 -10.07 21.66
N GLN A 59 12.24 -11.35 21.82
CA GLN A 59 13.08 -12.51 21.51
C GLN A 59 13.32 -12.72 19.99
N ASN A 60 12.37 -12.32 19.14
CA ASN A 60 12.48 -12.46 17.68
C ASN A 60 13.25 -11.29 17.05
N ALA A 61 13.52 -10.24 17.81
CA ALA A 61 14.19 -9.03 17.36
C ALA A 61 15.73 -9.19 17.21
N THR A 62 16.25 -10.42 17.29
CA THR A 62 17.67 -10.73 17.04
C THR A 62 17.87 -11.62 15.81
N GLN A 63 16.86 -11.77 14.96
CA GLN A 63 16.91 -12.62 13.78
C GLN A 63 16.92 -11.79 12.48
N VAL A 64 17.53 -12.34 11.43
CA VAL A 64 17.37 -11.80 10.07
C VAL A 64 16.09 -12.34 9.47
N THR A 65 15.26 -11.46 8.92
CA THR A 65 14.06 -11.82 8.16
C THR A 65 14.37 -11.87 6.66
N ASN A 66 14.05 -13.00 6.03
CA ASN A 66 14.16 -13.24 4.59
C ASN A 66 12.92 -14.03 4.12
N GLY A 67 12.02 -13.39 3.39
CA GLY A 67 10.73 -13.95 2.98
C GLY A 67 9.56 -13.33 3.73
N LEU A 68 8.49 -14.10 3.93
CA LEU A 68 7.26 -13.62 4.56
C LEU A 68 7.51 -13.22 6.02
N ALA A 69 7.36 -11.94 6.31
CA ALA A 69 7.49 -11.35 7.63
C ALA A 69 6.16 -11.30 8.38
N ALA A 70 5.07 -10.96 7.68
CA ALA A 70 3.74 -10.84 8.28
C ALA A 70 2.65 -11.11 7.25
N LYS A 71 1.55 -11.72 7.68
CA LYS A 71 0.34 -11.93 6.88
C LYS A 71 -0.88 -11.93 7.79
N GLY A 72 -1.98 -11.36 7.33
CA GLY A 72 -3.22 -11.38 8.07
C GLY A 72 -4.31 -10.52 7.43
N THR A 73 -5.31 -10.21 8.25
CA THR A 73 -6.41 -9.32 7.89
C THR A 73 -6.52 -8.26 8.99
N LEU A 74 -6.57 -6.98 8.59
CA LEU A 74 -6.91 -5.87 9.47
C LEU A 74 -8.38 -5.53 9.30
N MET A 75 -9.11 -5.49 10.41
CA MET A 75 -10.51 -5.10 10.47
C MET A 75 -10.65 -3.71 11.10
N GLY A 76 -11.86 -3.14 11.04
CA GLY A 76 -12.15 -1.84 11.64
C GLY A 76 -11.65 -1.67 13.08
N HIS A 77 -11.73 -2.73 13.90
CA HIS A 77 -11.29 -2.71 15.29
C HIS A 77 -9.77 -2.78 15.51
N ASP A 78 -8.99 -3.03 14.46
CA ASP A 78 -7.53 -3.05 14.53
C ASP A 78 -6.92 -1.66 14.32
N PHE A 79 -7.75 -0.70 13.88
CA PHE A 79 -7.29 0.64 13.57
C PHE A 79 -7.16 1.53 14.81
N LEU A 80 -6.11 2.33 14.83
CA LEU A 80 -5.68 3.17 15.95
C LEU A 80 -5.65 4.66 15.55
N GLY A 81 -5.23 5.51 16.49
CA GLY A 81 -4.90 6.91 16.22
C GLY A 81 -6.12 7.75 15.84
N PRO A 82 -6.05 8.68 14.86
CA PRO A 82 -7.19 9.52 14.44
C PRO A 82 -8.41 8.72 13.93
N LEU A 83 -8.25 7.41 13.69
CA LEU A 83 -9.35 6.51 13.35
C LEU A 83 -10.13 6.02 14.59
N LEU A 84 -9.61 6.26 15.79
CA LEU A 84 -10.31 6.21 17.07
C LEU A 84 -10.85 7.60 17.36
N LEU A 85 -12.05 7.91 16.87
CA LEU A 85 -12.69 9.21 17.11
C LEU A 85 -12.81 9.51 18.63
N PRO A 86 -13.10 10.76 19.04
CA PRO A 86 -13.17 11.18 20.45
C PRO A 86 -14.07 10.35 21.38
N LEU A 87 -14.94 9.50 20.82
CA LEU A 87 -15.79 8.57 21.55
C LEU A 87 -15.18 7.15 21.71
N ALA A 88 -13.88 6.98 21.44
CA ALA A 88 -13.17 5.70 21.41
C ALA A 88 -13.83 4.66 20.48
N GLN A 89 -14.49 5.15 19.42
CA GLN A 89 -15.11 4.31 18.41
C GLN A 89 -14.20 4.21 17.20
N HIS A 90 -14.03 2.98 16.71
CA HIS A 90 -13.36 2.70 15.45
C HIS A 90 -14.17 3.24 14.28
N LEU A 91 -13.51 3.95 13.37
CA LEU A 91 -14.06 4.21 12.04
C LEU A 91 -14.05 2.93 11.20
N PRO A 92 -14.98 2.78 10.25
CA PRO A 92 -14.95 1.67 9.30
C PRO A 92 -13.70 1.74 8.42
N ALA A 93 -13.21 0.59 7.98
CA ALA A 93 -12.04 0.48 7.09
C ALA A 93 -12.20 1.32 5.80
N SER A 94 -13.43 1.50 5.31
CA SER A 94 -13.73 2.36 4.16
C SER A 94 -13.25 3.80 4.36
N PHE A 95 -13.23 4.32 5.59
CA PHE A 95 -12.72 5.66 5.85
C PHE A 95 -11.22 5.75 5.61
N LEU A 96 -10.45 4.76 6.07
CA LEU A 96 -9.02 4.67 5.81
C LEU A 96 -8.74 4.57 4.30
N GLU A 97 -9.52 3.74 3.60
CA GLU A 97 -9.44 3.56 2.15
C GLU A 97 -9.65 4.88 1.40
N GLU A 98 -10.80 5.52 1.62
CA GLU A 98 -11.22 6.72 0.89
C GLU A 98 -10.34 7.94 1.18
N ARG A 99 -9.80 8.05 2.40
CA ARG A 99 -9.11 9.26 2.85
C ARG A 99 -7.61 9.20 2.71
N TYR A 100 -7.01 8.01 2.81
CA TYR A 100 -5.57 7.88 2.90
C TYR A 100 -5.02 6.92 1.87
N VAL A 101 -5.49 5.68 1.82
CA VAL A 101 -4.90 4.64 0.95
C VAL A 101 -5.12 4.96 -0.53
N SER A 102 -6.37 5.17 -0.95
CA SER A 102 -6.73 5.50 -2.35
C SER A 102 -6.12 6.81 -2.84
N THR A 103 -5.75 7.70 -1.91
CA THR A 103 -5.11 8.99 -2.20
C THR A 103 -3.57 8.96 -2.18
N GLY A 104 -2.96 7.81 -1.85
CA GLY A 104 -1.52 7.64 -1.74
C GLY A 104 -0.89 8.29 -0.50
N ASN A 105 -1.71 8.54 0.53
CA ASN A 105 -1.34 9.20 1.78
C ASN A 105 -1.12 8.20 2.93
N ALA A 106 -0.82 6.96 2.60
CA ALA A 106 -0.54 5.88 3.53
C ALA A 106 0.83 5.26 3.25
N VAL A 107 1.57 4.93 4.30
CA VAL A 107 2.92 4.36 4.22
C VAL A 107 3.06 3.21 5.20
N VAL A 108 3.58 2.08 4.71
CA VAL A 108 4.00 0.97 5.56
C VAL A 108 5.42 1.24 6.02
N VAL A 109 5.68 1.15 7.32
CA VAL A 109 6.99 1.41 7.92
C VAL A 109 7.46 0.16 8.66
N VAL A 110 8.71 -0.23 8.45
CA VAL A 110 9.36 -1.32 9.18
C VAL A 110 10.35 -0.70 10.13
N HIS A 111 10.19 -0.91 11.43
CA HIS A 111 11.21 -0.52 12.41
C HIS A 111 11.95 -1.75 12.92
N THR A 112 13.23 -1.54 13.16
CA THR A 112 14.14 -2.52 13.73
C THR A 112 14.69 -2.00 15.04
N LEU A 113 15.33 -2.87 15.82
CA LEU A 113 16.01 -2.43 17.06
C LEU A 113 17.08 -1.36 16.80
N ALA A 114 17.74 -1.42 15.63
CA ALA A 114 18.78 -0.47 15.28
C ALA A 114 18.22 0.88 14.76
N ASN A 115 16.99 0.87 14.26
CA ASN A 115 16.36 2.00 13.59
C ASN A 115 14.92 2.18 14.09
N GLU A 116 14.77 2.61 15.35
CA GLU A 116 13.45 2.76 15.96
C GLU A 116 12.57 3.81 15.26
N GLY A 117 13.19 4.78 14.57
CA GLY A 117 12.48 5.77 13.74
C GLY A 117 12.00 5.25 12.37
N GLY A 118 12.23 3.97 12.07
CA GLY A 118 11.94 3.31 10.80
C GLY A 118 13.21 3.02 9.99
N GLU A 119 13.40 1.77 9.61
CA GLU A 119 14.48 1.31 8.70
C GLU A 119 14.03 1.34 7.24
N LEU A 120 12.83 0.86 6.95
CA LEU A 120 12.24 0.79 5.61
C LEU A 120 10.86 1.47 5.60
N GLY A 121 10.45 1.99 4.43
CA GLY A 121 9.16 2.63 4.24
C GLY A 121 8.63 2.47 2.80
N ALA A 122 7.37 2.13 2.63
CA ALA A 122 6.73 1.99 1.31
C ALA A 122 5.40 2.74 1.27
N TRP A 123 5.33 3.79 0.44
CA TRP A 123 4.08 4.51 0.22
C TRP A 123 3.15 3.68 -0.67
N LEU A 124 1.89 3.59 -0.28
CA LEU A 124 0.88 2.93 -1.07
C LEU A 124 0.52 3.82 -2.27
N PRO A 125 0.42 3.28 -3.49
CA PRO A 125 0.09 4.08 -4.66
C PRO A 125 -1.35 4.60 -4.58
N ALA A 126 -1.55 5.84 -5.02
CA ALA A 126 -2.90 6.37 -5.20
C ALA A 126 -3.64 5.55 -6.27
N SER A 127 -4.83 5.07 -5.94
CA SER A 127 -5.67 4.30 -6.86
C SER A 127 -7.15 4.56 -6.56
N LYS A 128 -7.96 4.73 -7.61
CA LYS A 128 -9.40 5.07 -7.51
C LYS A 128 -10.34 3.87 -7.64
N ALA A 129 -9.80 2.70 -7.93
CA ALA A 129 -10.50 1.43 -7.92
C ALA A 129 -10.05 0.66 -6.67
N PRO A 130 -10.90 -0.19 -6.05
CA PRO A 130 -10.41 -1.16 -5.08
C PRO A 130 -9.31 -1.97 -5.78
N ALA A 131 -8.06 -1.74 -5.40
CA ALA A 131 -6.93 -2.14 -6.23
C ALA A 131 -6.80 -3.66 -6.22
N PRO A 132 -6.91 -4.36 -7.37
CA PRO A 132 -6.38 -5.71 -7.44
C PRO A 132 -4.85 -5.59 -7.37
N MET A 133 -4.29 -5.96 -6.22
CA MET A 133 -2.86 -6.20 -5.95
C MET A 133 -1.94 -4.97 -6.20
N ALA A 134 -1.57 -4.27 -5.14
CA ALA A 134 -0.43 -3.34 -5.20
C ALA A 134 0.88 -4.14 -5.11
N ASP A 135 1.57 -4.32 -6.23
CA ASP A 135 3.02 -4.57 -6.22
C ASP A 135 3.69 -3.34 -5.61
N MET A 136 4.33 -3.47 -4.44
CA MET A 136 5.33 -2.47 -4.05
C MET A 136 6.71 -2.95 -4.43
N HIS A 137 7.11 -2.37 -5.56
CA HIS A 137 8.49 -2.06 -5.83
C HIS A 137 8.73 -0.64 -5.31
N MET A 138 9.45 -0.51 -4.20
CA MET A 138 10.12 0.75 -3.90
C MET A 138 11.61 0.57 -4.16
N HIS A 139 12.04 1.06 -5.33
CA HIS A 139 13.39 1.55 -5.50
C HIS A 139 13.52 2.81 -4.64
N MET A 140 14.29 2.75 -3.56
CA MET A 140 14.70 3.95 -2.83
C MET A 140 16.02 4.45 -3.41
N PRO A 141 16.05 5.51 -4.26
CA PRO A 141 17.28 6.23 -4.43
C PRO A 141 17.50 7.06 -3.16
N GLY A 142 18.55 6.73 -2.42
CA GLY A 142 19.11 7.67 -1.48
C GLY A 142 19.52 8.92 -2.26
N ALA A 143 19.01 10.08 -1.83
CA ALA A 143 19.30 11.41 -2.37
C ALA A 143 19.10 11.57 -3.89
N ASP A 144 18.19 12.47 -4.25
CA ASP A 144 17.97 12.99 -5.61
C ASP A 144 17.23 12.05 -6.58
N GLY A 145 15.91 12.23 -6.70
CA GLY A 145 15.15 11.64 -7.81
C GLY A 145 13.65 11.58 -7.61
N MET A 146 12.95 12.72 -7.66
CA MET A 146 11.52 12.74 -7.97
C MET A 146 11.32 12.25 -9.40
N VAL A 147 10.88 11.00 -9.62
CA VAL A 147 9.97 10.60 -10.71
C VAL A 147 9.57 9.13 -10.53
N ALA A 148 8.28 8.89 -10.28
CA ALA A 148 7.69 7.56 -10.37
C ALA A 148 7.58 7.16 -11.86
N SER A 149 8.06 5.96 -12.22
CA SER A 149 7.73 5.33 -13.49
C SER A 149 7.04 4.01 -13.22
N ALA A 150 5.72 3.98 -13.44
CA ALA A 150 4.93 2.77 -13.50
C ALA A 150 4.72 2.43 -14.98
N SER A 151 5.22 1.28 -15.43
CA SER A 151 4.82 0.72 -16.73
C SER A 151 3.49 -0.01 -16.55
N VAL A 152 2.43 0.57 -17.09
CA VAL A 152 1.11 -0.07 -17.22
C VAL A 152 1.19 -1.09 -18.35
N ALA A 153 0.97 -2.37 -18.04
CA ALA A 153 0.72 -3.37 -19.06
C ALA A 153 -0.61 -3.05 -19.78
N PRO A 154 -0.67 -3.09 -21.12
CA PRO A 154 -1.89 -2.80 -21.84
C PRO A 154 -2.97 -3.87 -21.56
N ALA A 155 -4.19 -3.41 -21.31
CA ALA A 155 -5.36 -4.27 -21.14
C ALA A 155 -5.65 -5.09 -22.43
N PRO A 156 -6.21 -6.31 -22.32
CA PRO A 156 -6.63 -7.09 -23.48
C PRO A 156 -7.80 -6.40 -24.18
N ALA A 157 -7.76 -6.36 -25.51
CA ALA A 157 -8.79 -5.77 -26.34
C ALA A 157 -10.07 -6.63 -26.30
N ASP A 158 -11.16 -6.05 -25.80
CA ASP A 158 -12.50 -6.63 -25.91
C ASP A 158 -12.98 -6.57 -27.37
N SER A 159 -13.32 -7.73 -27.92
CA SER A 159 -13.87 -7.89 -29.26
C SER A 159 -15.30 -7.36 -29.33
N MET A 160 -15.49 -6.16 -29.88
CA MET A 160 -16.82 -5.67 -30.24
C MET A 160 -17.29 -6.23 -31.59
N ALA A 161 -18.40 -6.96 -31.50
CA ALA A 161 -19.57 -6.92 -32.37
C ALA A 161 -19.34 -6.92 -33.90
N GLY A 162 -19.42 -8.11 -34.49
CA GLY A 162 -19.95 -8.27 -35.84
C GLY A 162 -21.47 -8.27 -35.81
N MET A 163 -22.09 -7.22 -36.34
CA MET A 163 -23.44 -7.30 -36.92
C MET A 163 -23.47 -6.47 -38.20
N ASP A 164 -23.34 -7.22 -39.28
CA ASP A 164 -23.71 -6.91 -40.66
C ASP A 164 -25.13 -6.31 -40.74
N MET A 165 -25.28 -5.16 -41.42
CA MET A 165 -26.43 -4.92 -42.29
C MET A 165 -26.03 -4.08 -43.51
N SER A 166 -26.05 -4.79 -44.64
CA SER A 166 -26.01 -4.40 -46.04
C SER A 166 -27.17 -3.51 -46.54
N MET A 167 -26.89 -2.75 -47.62
CA MET A 167 -27.78 -2.08 -48.62
C MET A 167 -28.53 -0.79 -48.17
N GLY A 168 -28.54 0.31 -48.93
CA GLY A 168 -28.05 0.53 -50.29
C GLY A 168 -28.12 2.00 -50.75
N ASP A 169 -27.50 2.24 -51.90
CA ASP A 169 -27.49 3.45 -52.71
C ASP A 169 -28.89 4.04 -52.98
N MET A 170 -28.99 5.38 -52.97
CA MET A 170 -29.43 6.11 -54.15
C MET A 170 -29.16 7.63 -54.03
N HIS A 171 -28.34 8.11 -54.97
CA HIS A 171 -28.32 9.49 -55.43
C HIS A 171 -29.69 9.92 -55.97
N MET A 172 -30.04 11.21 -55.84
CA MET A 172 -30.39 12.09 -56.97
C MET A 172 -30.76 13.50 -56.50
N HIS A 173 -30.23 14.48 -57.24
CA HIS A 173 -30.63 15.88 -57.28
C HIS A 173 -32.05 16.06 -57.85
N GLY A 174 -32.72 17.16 -57.46
CA GLY A 174 -33.91 17.69 -58.13
C GLY A 174 -34.94 18.23 -57.16
#